data_AF-A0A1Q6M8D8-F1
#
_entry.id   AF-A0A1Q6M8D8-F1
#
_cell.length_a   1.000
_cell.length_b   1.000
_cell.length_c   1.000
_cell.angle_alpha   90.00
_cell.angle_beta   90.00
_cell.angle_gamma   90.00
#
_symmetry.space_group_name_H-M   'P 1'
#
loop_
_entity.id
_entity.type
_entity.pdbx_description
1 polymer ?
#
loop_
_entity_poly.entity_id
_entity_poly.type
_entity_poly.pdbx_seq_one_letter_code
_entity_poly.pdbx_strand_id
1 'polypeptide(L)'
;MKKRYYKKVCGMVGFVVNLSQMIEYNLANILALNEILVAFDKEDSMYEFEYAELLRKTDDWYKKMDRLELGKLLENIKSRTDFKKEFIDFLIEIRTERNFFVHNVFKDDLFTKAFQDNPKQYIPRLQELIAKMHAANDELVKIFAEMKKEVKMIY
;
A
#
# COMPACT_ATOMS: atom_id res chain seq x y z
N MET A 1 13.21 -32.81 -1.15
CA MET A 1 12.50 -31.82 -2.00
C MET A 1 11.52 -30.92 -1.25
N LYS A 2 10.63 -31.44 -0.38
CA LYS A 2 9.63 -30.64 0.37
C LYS A 2 10.23 -29.44 1.14
N LYS A 3 11.34 -29.65 1.87
CA LYS A 3 12.06 -28.60 2.62
C LYS A 3 12.56 -27.42 1.75
N ARG A 4 12.88 -27.67 0.48
CA ARG A 4 13.29 -26.61 -0.48
C ARG A 4 12.09 -25.74 -0.88
N TYR A 5 10.96 -26.36 -1.17
CA TYR A 5 9.72 -25.64 -1.54
C TYR A 5 9.13 -24.87 -0.36
N TYR A 6 9.20 -25.43 0.85
CA TYR A 6 8.80 -24.74 2.08
C TYR A 6 9.57 -23.42 2.25
N LYS A 7 10.91 -23.48 2.24
CA LYS A 7 11.76 -22.28 2.32
C LYS A 7 11.46 -21.28 1.21
N LYS A 8 11.22 -21.75 -0.02
CA LYS A 8 10.89 -20.89 -1.16
C LYS A 8 9.59 -20.13 -0.91
N VAL A 9 8.53 -20.81 -0.46
CA VAL A 9 7.25 -20.16 -0.18
C VAL A 9 7.37 -19.18 0.99
N CYS A 10 8.05 -19.53 2.08
CA CYS A 10 8.30 -18.60 3.18
C CYS A 10 9.05 -17.34 2.70
N GLY A 11 10.04 -17.50 1.82
CA GLY A 11 10.74 -16.37 1.20
C GLY A 11 9.83 -15.49 0.34
N MET A 12 8.93 -16.09 -0.45
CA MET A 12 7.93 -15.36 -1.24
C MET A 12 6.93 -14.62 -0.36
N VAL A 13 6.47 -15.22 0.73
CA VAL A 13 5.63 -14.55 1.74
C VAL A 13 6.36 -13.38 2.38
N GLY A 14 7.63 -13.55 2.75
CA GLY A 14 8.46 -12.45 3.26
C GLY A 14 8.57 -11.31 2.24
N PHE A 15 8.69 -11.62 0.95
CA PHE A 15 8.69 -10.61 -0.11
C PHE A 15 7.34 -9.90 -0.27
N VAL A 16 6.21 -10.62 -0.13
CA VAL A 16 4.86 -10.03 -0.07
C VAL A 16 4.72 -9.05 1.10
N VAL A 17 5.31 -9.36 2.26
CA VAL A 17 5.32 -8.42 3.40
C VAL A 17 6.12 -7.16 3.05
N ASN A 18 7.30 -7.31 2.45
CA ASN A 18 8.11 -6.16 2.02
C ASN A 18 7.37 -5.28 0.99
N LEU A 19 6.71 -5.89 -0.01
CA LEU A 19 5.90 -5.15 -0.97
C LEU A 19 4.70 -4.46 -0.31
N SER A 20 4.13 -5.06 0.73
CA SER A 20 3.05 -4.42 1.50
C SER A 20 3.54 -3.13 2.14
N GLN A 21 4.74 -3.14 2.73
CA GLN A 21 5.34 -1.96 3.36
C GLN A 21 5.63 -0.84 2.36
N MET A 22 6.08 -1.19 1.15
CA MET A 22 6.30 -0.21 0.07
C MET A 22 5.00 0.44 -0.39
N ILE A 23 3.94 -0.37 -0.57
CA ILE A 23 2.60 0.12 -0.89
C ILE A 23 2.10 1.03 0.23
N GLU A 24 2.17 0.58 1.49
CA GLU A 24 1.74 1.34 2.68
C GLU A 24 2.47 2.70 2.75
N TYR A 25 3.78 2.72 2.54
CA TYR A 25 4.58 3.95 2.47
C TYR A 25 4.07 4.91 1.39
N ASN A 26 3.87 4.42 0.16
CA ASN A 26 3.42 5.28 -0.94
C ASN A 26 2.00 5.82 -0.69
N LEU A 27 1.10 4.98 -0.16
CA LEU A 27 -0.26 5.37 0.19
C LEU A 27 -0.28 6.46 1.27
N ALA A 28 0.55 6.32 2.32
CA ALA A 28 0.67 7.32 3.38
C ALA A 28 1.16 8.67 2.83
N ASN A 29 2.14 8.66 1.93
CA ASN A 29 2.65 9.88 1.28
C ASN A 29 1.60 10.52 0.36
N ILE A 30 0.90 9.73 -0.45
CA ILE A 30 -0.17 10.21 -1.32
C ILE A 30 -1.27 10.88 -0.51
N LEU A 31 -1.74 10.23 0.56
CA LEU A 31 -2.76 10.81 1.45
C LEU A 31 -2.30 12.14 2.05
N ALA A 32 -1.03 12.22 2.46
CA ALA A 32 -0.45 13.43 3.02
C ALA A 32 -0.40 14.57 1.98
N LEU A 33 0.07 14.29 0.76
CA LEU A 33 0.09 15.30 -0.31
C LEU A 33 -1.31 15.71 -0.77
N ASN A 34 -2.27 14.79 -0.76
CA ASN A 34 -3.65 15.08 -1.15
C ASN A 34 -4.28 16.16 -0.26
N GLU A 35 -3.98 16.16 1.04
CA GLU A 35 -4.45 17.21 1.96
C GLU A 35 -3.89 18.59 1.58
N ILE A 36 -2.67 18.65 1.05
CA ILE A 36 -2.08 19.90 0.56
C ILE A 36 -2.84 20.40 -0.67
N LEU A 37 -2.99 19.52 -1.67
CA LEU A 37 -3.62 19.86 -2.94
C LEU A 37 -5.08 20.26 -2.74
N VAL A 38 -5.84 19.51 -1.94
CA VAL A 38 -7.24 19.83 -1.62
C VAL A 38 -7.38 21.14 -0.86
N ALA A 39 -6.42 21.50 -0.01
CA ALA A 39 -6.43 22.80 0.68
C ALA A 39 -6.14 23.95 -0.29
N PHE A 40 -5.24 23.74 -1.25
CA PHE A 40 -4.93 24.72 -2.28
C PHE A 40 -6.09 24.91 -3.28
N ASP A 41 -6.73 23.82 -3.72
CA ASP A 41 -7.89 23.88 -4.63
C ASP A 41 -9.10 24.64 -4.05
N LYS A 42 -9.17 24.79 -2.72
CA LYS A 42 -10.25 25.51 -2.02
C LYS A 42 -10.01 27.01 -1.89
N GLU A 43 -8.76 27.45 -1.99
CA GLU A 43 -8.35 28.82 -1.72
C GLU A 43 -7.68 29.39 -2.98
N ASP A 44 -8.25 30.46 -3.57
CA ASP A 44 -7.71 31.07 -4.81
C ASP A 44 -6.26 31.59 -4.65
N SER A 45 -5.82 31.81 -3.41
CA SER A 45 -4.45 32.21 -3.07
C SER A 45 -4.15 31.86 -1.61
N MET A 46 -2.91 31.46 -1.30
CA MET A 46 -2.47 31.12 0.06
C MET A 46 -1.24 31.95 0.44
N TYR A 47 -1.22 32.53 1.64
CA TYR A 47 -0.03 33.23 2.13
C TYR A 47 1.09 32.24 2.49
N GLU A 48 2.35 32.68 2.38
CA GLU A 48 3.53 31.82 2.63
C GLU A 48 3.52 31.18 4.04
N PHE A 49 3.02 31.89 5.05
CA PHE A 49 2.92 31.35 6.41
C PHE A 49 1.82 30.28 6.56
N GLU A 50 0.72 30.40 5.81
CA GLU A 50 -0.36 29.41 5.78
C GLU A 50 0.12 28.13 5.09
N TYR A 51 0.86 28.28 3.99
CA TYR A 51 1.52 27.17 3.31
C TYR A 51 2.55 26.47 4.20
N ALA A 52 3.38 27.22 4.94
CA ALA A 52 4.33 26.65 5.88
C ALA A 52 3.63 25.87 7.02
N GLU A 53 2.49 26.37 7.53
CA GLU A 53 1.69 25.66 8.53
C GLU A 53 1.07 24.38 7.97
N LEU A 54 0.58 24.44 6.73
CA LEU A 54 0.03 23.31 5.99
C LEU A 54 1.08 22.20 5.80
N LEU A 55 2.30 22.54 5.38
CA LEU A 55 3.41 21.59 5.28
C LEU A 55 3.69 20.90 6.62
N ARG A 56 3.71 21.65 7.73
CA ARG A 56 3.90 21.07 9.07
C ARG A 56 2.77 20.13 9.46
N LYS A 57 1.52 20.48 9.15
CA LYS A 57 0.36 19.60 9.37
C LYS A 57 0.51 18.32 8.56
N THR A 58 0.94 18.41 7.31
CA THR A 58 1.13 17.27 6.42
C THR A 58 2.18 16.29 6.95
N ASP A 59 3.29 16.77 7.51
CA ASP A 59 4.28 15.93 8.19
C ASP A 59 3.69 15.16 9.38
N ASP A 60 2.85 15.83 10.18
CA ASP A 60 2.16 15.19 11.30
C ASP A 60 1.11 14.16 10.82
N TRP A 61 0.47 14.42 9.68
CA TRP A 61 -0.43 13.48 9.02
C TRP A 61 0.30 12.26 8.47
N TYR A 62 1.43 12.46 7.79
CA TYR A 62 2.28 11.36 7.34
C TYR A 62 2.68 10.46 8.51
N LYS A 63 3.17 11.03 9.62
CA LYS A 63 3.51 10.25 10.84
C LYS A 63 2.35 9.46 11.42
N LYS A 64 1.10 9.95 11.27
CA LYS A 64 -0.11 9.22 11.68
C LYS A 64 -0.41 8.08 10.70
N MET A 65 -0.33 8.34 9.40
CA MET A 65 -0.63 7.38 8.34
C MET A 65 0.40 6.26 8.25
N ASP A 66 1.68 6.55 8.47
CA ASP A 66 2.79 5.58 8.47
C ASP A 66 2.62 4.48 9.53
N ARG A 67 1.82 4.75 10.57
CA ARG A 67 1.48 3.77 11.62
C ARG A 67 0.27 2.91 11.28
N LEU A 68 -0.40 3.18 10.16
CA LEU A 68 -1.59 2.46 9.75
C LEU A 68 -1.21 1.28 8.85
N GLU A 69 -1.85 0.15 9.09
CA GLU A 69 -1.76 -1.01 8.21
C GLU A 69 -2.52 -0.75 6.90
N LEU A 70 -2.14 -1.45 5.82
CA LEU A 70 -2.73 -1.34 4.49
C LEU A 70 -4.26 -1.24 4.49
N GLY A 71 -4.95 -2.04 5.33
CA GLY A 71 -6.41 -1.99 5.40
C GLY A 71 -6.97 -0.62 5.76
N LYS A 72 -6.39 0.04 6.76
CA LYS A 72 -6.82 1.37 7.19
C LYS A 72 -6.41 2.45 6.19
N LEU A 73 -5.27 2.29 5.53
CA LEU A 73 -4.84 3.21 4.46
C LEU A 73 -5.82 3.17 3.28
N LEU A 74 -6.28 1.98 2.86
CA LEU A 74 -7.26 1.84 1.78
C LEU A 74 -8.62 2.46 2.12
N GLU A 75 -9.06 2.38 3.37
CA GLU A 75 -10.28 3.08 3.83
C GLU A 75 -10.16 4.60 3.70
N ASN A 76 -8.98 5.15 4.01
CA ASN A 76 -8.72 6.58 3.87
C ASN A 76 -8.68 7.02 2.41
N ILE A 77 -7.99 6.28 1.54
CA ILE A 77 -7.90 6.59 0.10
C ILE A 77 -9.28 6.63 -0.55
N LYS A 78 -10.11 5.64 -0.24
CA LYS A 78 -11.47 5.54 -0.77
C LYS A 78 -12.35 6.76 -0.45
N SER A 79 -12.07 7.46 0.64
CA SER A 79 -12.88 8.60 1.11
C SER A 79 -12.24 9.97 0.86
N ARG A 80 -10.95 10.02 0.53
CA ARG A 80 -10.17 11.27 0.50
C ARG A 80 -9.49 11.58 -0.82
N THR A 81 -9.32 10.58 -1.69
CA THR A 81 -8.65 10.75 -2.99
C THR A 81 -9.65 10.61 -4.12
N ASP A 82 -9.26 11.10 -5.30
CA ASP A 82 -9.99 10.99 -6.57
C ASP A 82 -9.62 9.72 -7.35
N PHE A 83 -8.99 8.75 -6.68
CA PHE A 83 -8.56 7.50 -7.32
C PHE A 83 -9.73 6.80 -8.00
N LYS A 84 -9.47 6.33 -9.22
CA LYS A 84 -10.43 5.52 -9.98
C LYS A 84 -10.89 4.33 -9.15
N LYS A 85 -12.19 4.05 -9.17
CA LYS A 85 -12.79 2.95 -8.41
C LYS A 85 -12.13 1.61 -8.75
N GLU A 86 -11.80 1.41 -10.02
CA GLU A 86 -11.12 0.20 -10.52
C GLU A 86 -9.76 -0.02 -9.83
N PHE A 87 -9.02 1.06 -9.60
CA PHE A 87 -7.74 0.99 -8.91
C PHE A 87 -7.90 0.72 -7.42
N ILE A 88 -8.90 1.32 -6.77
CA ILE A 88 -9.23 1.03 -5.36
C ILE A 88 -9.62 -0.45 -5.21
N ASP A 89 -10.48 -0.97 -6.09
CA ASP A 89 -10.92 -2.36 -6.07
C ASP A 89 -9.72 -3.31 -6.28
N PHE A 90 -8.79 -2.97 -7.17
CA PHE A 90 -7.54 -3.71 -7.37
C PHE A 90 -6.66 -3.75 -6.12
N LEU A 91 -6.52 -2.64 -5.38
CA LEU A 91 -5.78 -2.62 -4.12
C LEU A 91 -6.47 -3.45 -3.01
N ILE A 92 -7.81 -3.48 -2.99
CA ILE A 92 -8.60 -4.31 -2.06
C ILE A 92 -8.40 -5.80 -2.37
N GLU A 93 -8.36 -6.18 -3.64
CA GLU A 93 -8.06 -7.55 -4.07
C GLU A 93 -6.68 -7.98 -3.56
N ILE A 94 -5.65 -7.16 -3.79
CA ILE A 94 -4.29 -7.38 -3.30
C ILE A 94 -4.27 -7.57 -1.78
N ARG A 95 -4.97 -6.70 -1.02
CA ARG A 95 -5.05 -6.81 0.44
C ARG A 95 -5.66 -8.14 0.86
N THR A 96 -6.76 -8.55 0.22
CA THR A 96 -7.49 -9.78 0.55
C THR A 96 -6.59 -10.99 0.35
N GLU A 97 -5.89 -11.03 -0.78
CA GLU A 97 -5.00 -12.12 -1.14
C GLU A 97 -3.73 -12.13 -0.27
N ARG A 98 -3.16 -10.96 0.05
CA ARG A 98 -2.06 -10.84 1.01
C ARG A 98 -2.46 -11.36 2.39
N ASN A 99 -3.65 -11.03 2.87
CA ASN A 99 -4.13 -11.49 4.18
C ASN A 99 -4.26 -13.00 4.24
N PHE A 100 -4.69 -13.63 3.14
CA PHE A 100 -4.70 -15.08 3.04
C PHE A 100 -3.29 -15.65 3.29
N PHE A 101 -2.26 -15.17 2.58
CA PHE A 101 -0.91 -15.71 2.71
C PHE A 101 -0.20 -15.35 4.02
N VAL A 102 -0.40 -14.14 4.52
CA VAL A 102 0.32 -13.63 5.70
C VAL A 102 -0.34 -14.09 7.01
N HIS A 103 -1.66 -14.30 7.02
CA HIS A 103 -2.39 -14.64 8.24
C HIS A 103 -3.08 -16.00 8.19
N ASN A 104 -3.74 -16.36 7.09
CA ASN A 104 -4.61 -17.54 7.09
C ASN A 104 -3.86 -18.83 6.77
N VAL A 105 -2.95 -18.82 5.78
CA VAL A 105 -2.20 -20.02 5.37
C VAL A 105 -1.46 -20.66 6.53
N PHE A 106 -0.78 -19.87 7.37
CA PHE A 106 -0.06 -20.41 8.52
C PHE A 106 -0.98 -20.84 9.66
N LYS A 107 -2.10 -20.12 9.88
CA LYS A 107 -3.10 -20.52 10.89
C LYS A 107 -3.77 -21.84 10.51
N ASP A 108 -4.20 -21.97 9.25
CA ASP A 108 -4.86 -23.16 8.74
C ASP A 108 -3.89 -24.36 8.71
N ASP A 109 -2.60 -24.11 8.45
CA ASP A 109 -1.56 -25.15 8.49
C ASP A 109 -1.34 -25.73 9.89
N LEU A 110 -1.60 -24.98 10.97
CA LEU A 110 -1.53 -25.53 12.34
C LEU A 110 -2.47 -26.72 12.54
N PHE A 111 -3.61 -26.72 11.85
CA PHE A 111 -4.65 -27.75 11.98
C PHE A 111 -4.59 -28.77 10.84
N THR A 112 -4.30 -28.33 9.62
CA THR A 112 -4.41 -29.16 8.42
C THR A 112 -3.09 -29.76 7.94
N LYS A 113 -1.95 -29.15 8.32
CA LYS A 113 -0.61 -29.42 7.77
C LYS A 113 -0.51 -29.30 6.24
N ALA A 114 -1.50 -28.69 5.58
CA ALA A 114 -1.58 -28.61 4.12
C ALA A 114 -0.38 -27.87 3.49
N PHE A 115 0.15 -26.86 4.18
CA PHE A 115 1.34 -26.13 3.76
C PHE A 115 2.62 -26.92 4.01
N GLN A 116 2.72 -27.64 5.12
CA GLN A 116 3.84 -28.56 5.38
C GLN A 116 3.90 -29.72 4.37
N ASP A 117 2.74 -30.28 4.02
CA ASP A 117 2.64 -31.48 3.22
C ASP A 117 2.86 -31.23 1.73
N ASN A 118 2.34 -30.11 1.21
CA ASN A 118 2.48 -29.70 -0.18
C ASN A 118 2.67 -28.18 -0.34
N PRO A 119 3.84 -27.63 0.01
CA PRO A 119 4.11 -26.19 -0.12
C PRO A 119 4.13 -25.72 -1.59
N LYS A 120 4.40 -26.62 -2.55
CA LYS A 120 4.55 -26.25 -3.97
C LYS A 120 3.25 -25.67 -4.56
N GLN A 121 2.08 -26.09 -4.06
CA GLN A 121 0.77 -25.66 -4.58
C GLN A 121 0.53 -24.15 -4.45
N TYR A 122 1.19 -23.49 -3.49
CA TYR A 122 1.01 -22.06 -3.22
C TYR A 122 1.84 -21.16 -4.15
N ILE A 123 2.83 -21.71 -4.85
CA ILE A 123 3.78 -20.92 -5.65
C ILE A 123 3.10 -20.13 -6.77
N PRO A 124 2.24 -20.69 -7.63
CA PRO A 124 1.63 -19.93 -8.73
C PRO A 124 0.83 -18.72 -8.23
N ARG A 125 0.03 -18.95 -7.18
CA ARG A 125 -0.84 -17.92 -6.58
C ARG A 125 -0.02 -16.82 -5.88
N LEU A 126 1.11 -17.16 -5.24
CA LEU A 126 2.06 -16.18 -4.73
C LEU A 126 2.78 -15.40 -5.84
N GLN A 127 3.14 -16.04 -6.96
CA GLN A 127 3.76 -15.34 -8.09
C GLN A 127 2.80 -14.30 -8.68
N GLU A 128 1.52 -14.66 -8.82
CA GLU A 128 0.47 -13.74 -9.26
C GLU A 128 0.30 -12.58 -8.28
N LEU A 129 0.20 -12.85 -6.98
CA LEU A 129 0.11 -11.80 -5.96
C LEU A 129 1.31 -10.85 -6.03
N ILE A 130 2.54 -11.38 -6.10
CA ILE A 130 3.76 -10.58 -6.20
C ILE A 130 3.72 -9.68 -7.44
N ALA A 131 3.29 -10.21 -8.59
CA ALA A 131 3.16 -9.42 -9.81
C ALA A 131 2.13 -8.29 -9.67
N LYS A 132 0.96 -8.58 -9.08
CA LYS A 132 -0.08 -7.56 -8.81
C LYS A 132 0.43 -6.48 -7.85
N MET A 133 1.12 -6.88 -6.78
CA MET A 133 1.69 -5.94 -5.81
C MET A 133 2.77 -5.05 -6.42
N HIS A 134 3.61 -5.59 -7.29
CA HIS A 134 4.56 -4.77 -8.06
C HIS A 134 3.84 -3.75 -8.94
N ALA A 135 2.87 -4.19 -9.74
CA ALA A 135 2.11 -3.29 -10.61
C ALA A 135 1.39 -2.18 -9.82
N ALA A 136 0.80 -2.52 -8.67
CA ALA A 136 0.20 -1.54 -7.77
C ALA A 136 1.25 -0.55 -7.24
N ASN A 137 2.39 -1.04 -6.77
CA ASN A 137 3.45 -0.17 -6.26
C ASN A 137 3.99 0.76 -7.35
N ASP A 138 4.21 0.27 -8.57
CA ASP A 138 4.70 1.09 -9.67
C ASP A 138 3.72 2.21 -10.03
N GLU A 139 2.42 1.92 -10.01
CA GLU A 139 1.40 2.93 -10.25
C GLU A 139 1.35 3.97 -9.12
N LEU A 140 1.43 3.53 -7.86
CA LEU A 140 1.48 4.44 -6.72
C LEU A 140 2.74 5.33 -6.74
N VAL A 141 3.88 4.80 -7.17
CA VAL A 141 5.11 5.60 -7.32
C VAL A 141 4.93 6.69 -8.37
N LYS A 142 4.24 6.41 -9.48
CA LYS A 142 3.94 7.43 -10.50
C LYS A 142 3.03 8.51 -9.94
N ILE A 143 1.91 8.13 -9.33
CA ILE A 143 0.96 9.06 -8.72
C ILE A 143 1.66 9.94 -7.69
N PHE A 144 2.45 9.33 -6.78
CA PHE A 144 3.19 10.07 -5.79
C PHE A 144 4.18 11.06 -6.43
N ALA A 145 4.89 10.65 -7.47
CA ALA A 145 5.83 11.53 -8.18
C ALA A 145 5.13 12.71 -8.88
N GLU A 146 3.94 12.50 -9.44
CA GLU A 146 3.11 13.53 -10.06
C GLU A 146 2.59 14.53 -9.03
N MET A 147 1.98 14.06 -7.94
CA MET A 147 1.52 14.93 -6.85
C MET A 147 2.67 15.73 -6.24
N LYS A 148 3.87 15.14 -6.10
CA LYS A 148 5.05 15.84 -5.61
C LYS A 148 5.49 16.97 -6.54
N LYS A 149 5.30 16.83 -7.86
CA LYS A 149 5.56 17.92 -8.81
C LYS A 149 4.53 19.03 -8.67
N GLU A 150 3.26 18.66 -8.55
CA GLU A 150 2.15 19.61 -8.37
C GLU A 150 2.32 20.46 -7.11
N VAL A 151 2.60 19.83 -5.97
CA VAL A 151 2.87 20.55 -4.72
C VAL A 151 4.08 21.49 -4.83
N LYS A 152 5.08 21.16 -5.66
CA LYS A 152 6.23 22.06 -5.91
C LYS A 152 5.88 23.26 -6.78
N MET A 153 4.82 23.19 -7.58
CA MET A 153 4.37 24.31 -8.43
C MET A 153 3.50 25.31 -7.65
N ILE A 154 3.09 24.98 -6.42
CA ILE A 154 2.42 25.92 -5.50
C ILE A 154 3.37 27.03 -5.03
N TYR A 155 4.69 26.83 -5.17
CA TYR A 155 5.73 27.81 -4.87
C TYR A 155 6.19 28.58 -6.12
#